data_AF-A0A1H4I5V6-F1
#
_entry.id   AF-A0A1H4I5V6-F1
#
_cell.length_a   1.000
_cell.length_b   1.000
_cell.length_c   1.000
_cell.angle_alpha   90.00
_cell.angle_beta   90.00
_cell.angle_gamma   90.00
#
_symmetry.space_group_name_H-M   'P 1'
#
loop_
_entity.id
_entity.type
_entity.pdbx_description
1 polymer ?
#
loop_
_entity_poly.entity_id
_entity_poly.type
_entity_poly.pdbx_seq_one_letter_code
_entity_poly.pdbx_strand_id
1 'polypeptide(L)'
;ALALGFDAVATGHYAQLRTGADGLIEMHRAVDHGKDQSYVLGCSTRTSCGTRCSRWATPTAGRPPGGGGPRPAGRDKPDSHDICFRRGRRQRGLAAREARRRAPNHGGDIVDATTGETVGSHTGPTASPSASAAGSGSASGADGKPRFVLDIEPVSGTVTVGPRERLAVDHVAGTRPRWCGTVPERVDGTVQLRAHGREHRAVVTVEGDRVAIELLDPAEGIAPGQAAVIYDGTRVVGSATIAATRPVGVGR
;
A
#
# COMPACT_ATOMS: atom_id res chain seq x y z
N ALA A 1 -7.88 -0.13 -26.45
CA ALA A 1 -8.64 -1.40 -26.42
C ALA A 1 -10.04 -1.16 -26.98
N LEU A 2 -10.94 -0.48 -26.26
CA LEU A 2 -12.28 -0.15 -26.76
C LEU A 2 -12.24 0.73 -28.02
N ALA A 3 -11.42 1.78 -28.03
CA ALA A 3 -11.17 2.59 -29.22
C ALA A 3 -10.49 1.83 -30.38
N LEU A 4 -10.02 0.60 -30.12
CA LEU A 4 -9.41 -0.28 -31.11
C LEU A 4 -10.31 -1.49 -31.44
N GLY A 5 -11.57 -1.50 -30.97
CA GLY A 5 -12.55 -2.56 -31.26
C GLY A 5 -12.38 -3.85 -30.45
N PHE A 6 -11.57 -3.86 -29.39
CA PHE A 6 -11.38 -5.05 -28.56
C PHE A 6 -12.31 -5.07 -27.35
N ASP A 7 -12.92 -6.24 -27.10
CA ASP A 7 -13.79 -6.48 -25.95
C ASP A 7 -13.04 -6.65 -24.64
N ALA A 8 -11.77 -7.06 -24.68
CA ALA A 8 -10.96 -7.29 -23.48
C ALA A 8 -9.47 -7.01 -23.70
N VAL A 9 -8.73 -6.91 -22.60
CA VAL A 9 -7.27 -6.75 -22.55
C VAL A 9 -6.66 -7.84 -21.66
N ALA A 10 -6.07 -8.87 -22.26
CA ALA A 10 -5.25 -9.80 -21.51
C ALA A 10 -3.96 -9.12 -21.03
N THR A 11 -3.56 -9.36 -19.79
CA THR A 11 -2.29 -8.85 -19.25
C THR A 11 -1.49 -10.00 -18.65
N GLY A 12 -0.18 -9.84 -18.54
CA GLY A 12 0.68 -10.82 -17.88
C GLY A 12 0.59 -10.78 -16.35
N HIS A 13 -0.43 -10.14 -15.76
CA HIS A 13 -0.54 -10.06 -14.32
C HIS A 13 -0.98 -11.38 -13.72
N TYR A 14 -0.48 -11.67 -12.52
CA TYR A 14 -0.88 -12.83 -11.75
C TYR A 14 -2.00 -12.42 -10.78
N ALA A 15 -3.23 -12.71 -11.17
CA ALA A 15 -4.43 -12.67 -10.34
C ALA A 15 -5.43 -13.67 -10.92
N GLN A 16 -6.58 -13.84 -10.31
CA GLN A 16 -7.67 -14.63 -10.88
C GLN A 16 -8.89 -13.75 -11.11
N LEU A 17 -9.64 -14.05 -12.17
CA LEU A 17 -10.98 -13.53 -12.36
C LEU A 17 -11.97 -14.67 -12.17
N ARG A 18 -13.02 -14.42 -11.42
CA ARG A 18 -14.13 -15.37 -11.21
C ARG A 18 -15.44 -14.66 -11.48
N THR A 19 -16.46 -15.41 -11.87
CA THR A 19 -17.83 -14.88 -11.91
C THR A 19 -18.44 -15.10 -10.53
N GLY A 20 -18.84 -14.02 -9.87
CA GLY A 20 -19.52 -14.04 -8.57
C GLY A 20 -20.94 -14.58 -8.70
N ALA A 21 -21.57 -14.84 -7.55
CA ALA A 21 -22.95 -15.35 -7.49
C ALA A 21 -23.99 -14.37 -8.06
N ASP A 22 -23.66 -13.07 -8.09
CA ASP A 22 -24.45 -11.99 -8.68
C ASP A 22 -24.23 -11.83 -10.19
N GLY A 23 -23.39 -12.68 -10.80
CA GLY A 23 -23.03 -12.62 -12.21
C GLY A 23 -21.97 -11.56 -12.55
N LEU A 24 -21.46 -10.81 -11.57
CA LEU A 24 -20.38 -9.84 -11.78
C LEU A 24 -19.03 -10.52 -11.78
N ILE A 25 -18.03 -9.91 -12.42
CA ILE A 25 -16.66 -10.44 -12.38
C ILE A 25 -15.95 -9.93 -11.13
N GLU A 26 -15.48 -10.88 -10.33
CA GLU A 26 -14.69 -10.70 -9.13
C GLU A 26 -13.20 -10.88 -9.43
N MET A 27 -12.37 -10.06 -8.81
CA MET A 27 -10.92 -10.25 -8.82
C MET A 27 -10.50 -11.00 -7.57
N HIS A 28 -9.67 -12.02 -7.73
CA HIS A 28 -9.13 -12.83 -6.65
C HIS A 28 -7.60 -12.85 -6.71
N ARG A 29 -6.99 -13.19 -5.59
CA ARG A 29 -5.56 -13.50 -5.51
C ARG A 29 -5.16 -14.58 -6.52
N ALA A 30 -3.91 -14.52 -6.96
CA ALA A 30 -3.29 -15.58 -7.76
C ALA A 30 -3.23 -16.91 -6.97
N VAL A 31 -3.13 -18.02 -7.70
CA VAL A 31 -2.87 -19.35 -7.10
C VAL A 31 -1.53 -19.37 -6.39
N ASP A 32 -0.51 -18.76 -7.01
CA ASP A 32 0.82 -18.60 -6.43
C ASP A 32 0.88 -17.25 -5.68
N HIS A 33 0.78 -17.31 -4.35
CA HIS A 33 0.85 -16.13 -3.49
C HIS A 33 2.16 -15.35 -3.63
N GLY A 34 3.28 -16.01 -3.97
CA GLY A 34 4.58 -15.34 -4.15
C GLY A 34 4.62 -14.45 -5.38
N LYS A 35 3.74 -14.71 -6.35
CA LYS A 35 3.61 -13.93 -7.59
C LYS A 35 2.36 -13.07 -7.61
N ASP A 36 1.55 -13.10 -6.55
CA ASP A 36 0.27 -12.40 -6.53
C ASP A 36 0.44 -10.90 -6.79
N GLN A 37 -0.26 -10.42 -7.80
CA GLN A 37 -0.30 -9.02 -8.21
C GLN A 37 -1.68 -8.40 -7.98
N SER A 38 -2.58 -9.11 -7.29
CA SER A 38 -3.92 -8.60 -6.95
C SER A 38 -3.88 -7.27 -6.20
N TYR A 39 -2.87 -7.04 -5.35
CA TYR A 39 -2.67 -5.76 -4.64
C TYR A 39 -2.49 -4.60 -5.62
N VAL A 40 -1.56 -4.74 -6.58
CA VAL A 40 -1.24 -3.70 -7.57
C VAL A 40 -2.45 -3.39 -8.45
N LEU A 41 -3.18 -4.45 -8.84
CA LEU A 41 -4.41 -4.34 -9.60
C LEU A 41 -5.52 -3.67 -8.79
N GLY A 42 -5.67 -4.02 -7.51
CA GLY A 42 -6.64 -3.43 -6.58
C GLY A 42 -6.39 -1.95 -6.29
N CYS A 43 -5.15 -1.47 -6.41
CA CYS A 43 -4.80 -0.05 -6.31
C CYS A 43 -5.21 0.77 -7.55
N SER A 44 -5.28 0.13 -8.73
CA SER A 44 -5.31 0.80 -10.04
C SER A 44 -6.71 0.99 -10.64
N THR A 45 -7.76 0.51 -9.96
CA THR A 45 -9.13 0.45 -10.49
C THR A 45 -9.86 1.81 -10.38
N ARG A 46 -9.64 2.71 -11.35
CA ARG A 46 -10.30 4.04 -11.41
C ARG A 46 -11.83 4.02 -11.66
N THR A 47 -12.43 2.85 -11.85
CA THR A 47 -13.85 2.63 -12.16
C THR A 47 -14.21 1.24 -11.63
N SER A 48 -15.40 1.10 -11.07
CA SER A 48 -15.96 -0.14 -10.51
C SER A 48 -15.58 -1.40 -11.31
N CYS A 49 -15.11 -2.42 -10.59
CA CYS A 49 -14.49 -3.64 -11.14
C CYS A 49 -15.36 -4.37 -12.18
N GLY A 50 -16.69 -4.22 -12.13
CA GLY A 50 -17.63 -4.94 -12.99
C GLY A 50 -17.32 -4.84 -14.50
N THR A 51 -16.92 -3.68 -15.02
CA THR A 51 -16.67 -3.52 -16.47
C THR A 51 -15.21 -3.68 -16.89
N ARG A 52 -14.23 -3.61 -15.97
CA ARG A 52 -12.79 -3.65 -16.31
C ARG A 52 -12.09 -4.92 -15.81
N CYS A 53 -12.46 -5.45 -14.64
CA CYS A 53 -11.94 -6.73 -14.18
C CYS A 53 -12.39 -7.84 -15.12
N SER A 54 -13.64 -7.82 -15.61
CA SER A 54 -14.14 -8.69 -16.70
C SER A 54 -13.32 -8.67 -17.99
N ARG A 55 -12.41 -7.70 -18.13
CA ARG A 55 -11.60 -7.51 -19.32
C ARG A 55 -10.12 -7.83 -19.10
N TRP A 56 -9.70 -8.31 -17.92
CA TRP A 56 -8.30 -8.64 -17.63
C TRP A 56 -8.05 -10.14 -17.58
N ALA A 57 -7.90 -10.81 -18.71
CA ALA A 57 -7.44 -12.20 -18.70
C ALA A 57 -6.02 -12.26 -18.12
N THR A 58 -5.89 -12.87 -16.95
CA THR A 58 -4.63 -13.25 -16.33
C THR A 58 -4.38 -14.73 -16.67
N PRO A 59 -3.16 -15.12 -17.05
CA PRO A 59 -2.87 -16.52 -17.27
C PRO A 59 -3.03 -17.27 -15.94
N THR A 60 -3.96 -18.23 -15.89
CA THR A 60 -4.02 -19.21 -14.82
C THR A 60 -2.72 -19.98 -14.83
N ALA A 61 -1.93 -19.85 -13.76
CA ALA A 61 -0.77 -20.71 -13.52
C ALA A 61 -1.27 -22.16 -13.46
N GLY A 62 -1.14 -22.90 -14.57
CA GLY A 62 -1.64 -24.26 -14.67
C GLY A 62 -1.91 -24.77 -16.09
N ARG A 63 -2.09 -23.90 -17.10
CA ARG A 63 -2.15 -24.37 -18.50
C ARG A 63 -0.81 -24.11 -19.18
N PRO A 64 0.06 -25.13 -19.40
CA PRO A 64 1.08 -24.97 -20.42
C PRO A 64 0.35 -24.60 -21.72
N PRO A 65 0.81 -23.62 -22.51
CA PRO A 65 0.26 -23.45 -23.85
C PRO A 65 0.35 -24.82 -24.52
N GLY A 66 -0.81 -25.35 -24.96
CA GLY A 66 -0.89 -26.61 -25.69
C GLY A 66 0.22 -26.62 -26.74
N GLY A 67 0.90 -27.76 -26.82
CA GLY A 67 2.14 -27.90 -27.57
C GLY A 67 2.08 -27.36 -29.00
N GLY A 68 3.20 -26.79 -29.45
CA GLY A 68 3.50 -26.59 -30.87
C GLY A 68 3.62 -25.14 -31.36
N GLY A 69 3.32 -24.12 -30.55
CA GLY A 69 3.46 -22.71 -30.96
C GLY A 69 4.86 -22.12 -30.74
N PRO A 70 5.26 -21.06 -31.48
CA PRO A 70 6.55 -20.39 -31.30
C PRO A 70 6.71 -19.90 -29.85
N ARG A 71 7.88 -20.20 -29.28
CA ARG A 71 8.24 -19.91 -27.89
C ARG A 71 8.14 -18.40 -27.62
N PRO A 72 7.37 -17.92 -26.62
CA PRO A 72 7.32 -16.51 -26.29
C PRO A 72 8.68 -16.02 -25.80
N ALA A 73 9.15 -14.90 -26.34
CA ALA A 73 10.38 -14.24 -25.90
C ALA A 73 10.25 -13.84 -24.42
N GLY A 74 11.18 -14.28 -23.56
CA GLY A 74 11.25 -13.84 -22.16
C GLY A 74 10.96 -14.90 -21.09
N ARG A 75 10.86 -16.19 -21.44
CA ARG A 75 10.72 -17.29 -20.44
C ARG A 75 11.85 -17.31 -19.40
N ASP A 76 13.06 -16.92 -19.81
CA ASP A 76 14.24 -16.89 -18.94
C ASP A 76 14.49 -15.49 -18.35
N LYS A 77 13.54 -14.55 -18.51
CA LYS A 77 13.68 -13.20 -17.99
C LYS A 77 13.22 -13.18 -16.52
N PRO A 78 14.06 -12.71 -15.58
CA PRO A 78 13.64 -12.50 -14.20
C PRO A 78 12.42 -11.59 -14.13
N ASP A 79 11.47 -11.93 -13.26
CA ASP A 79 10.28 -11.12 -13.02
C ASP A 79 10.68 -9.69 -12.59
N SER A 80 10.10 -8.69 -13.25
CA SER A 80 10.41 -7.28 -13.00
C SER A 80 9.68 -6.80 -11.74
N HIS A 81 10.43 -6.61 -10.65
CA HIS A 81 9.92 -6.09 -9.37
C HIS A 81 9.99 -4.55 -9.26
N ASP A 82 10.47 -3.87 -10.31
CA ASP A 82 10.56 -2.41 -10.41
C ASP A 82 9.33 -1.79 -11.08
N ILE A 83 9.11 -0.49 -10.84
CA ILE A 83 8.05 0.33 -11.46
C ILE A 83 7.94 -0.01 -12.95
N CYS A 84 6.76 -0.50 -13.38
CA CYS A 84 6.52 -1.23 -14.63
C CYS A 84 6.94 -0.54 -15.95
N PHE A 85 7.42 0.71 -15.92
CA PHE A 85 7.75 1.49 -17.12
C PHE A 85 9.14 2.13 -17.11
N ARG A 86 10.00 1.87 -16.11
CA ARG A 86 11.29 2.56 -16.04
C ARG A 86 12.43 1.64 -15.63
N ARG A 87 13.19 1.18 -16.62
CA ARG A 87 14.44 0.47 -16.40
C ARG A 87 15.58 1.47 -16.18
N GLY A 88 16.26 1.33 -15.05
CA GLY A 88 17.54 1.96 -14.77
C GLY A 88 17.48 3.47 -14.54
N ARG A 89 17.45 3.88 -13.27
CA ARG A 89 18.14 5.06 -12.70
C ARG A 89 17.81 5.16 -11.20
N ARG A 90 18.77 5.60 -10.40
CA ARG A 90 18.75 5.62 -8.93
C ARG A 90 17.51 6.34 -8.38
N GLN A 91 16.49 5.58 -7.96
CA GLN A 91 15.19 6.06 -7.47
C GLN A 91 15.34 7.11 -6.35
N ARG A 92 16.33 6.93 -5.47
CA ARG A 92 16.59 7.81 -4.31
C ARG A 92 16.91 9.26 -4.70
N GLY A 93 17.73 9.47 -5.73
CA GLY A 93 18.16 10.82 -6.14
C GLY A 93 17.05 11.64 -6.81
N LEU A 94 16.12 10.97 -7.49
CA LEU A 94 14.97 11.60 -8.12
C LEU A 94 13.88 11.93 -7.09
N ALA A 95 13.55 10.99 -6.21
CA ALA A 95 12.59 11.23 -5.12
C ALA A 95 13.03 12.40 -4.23
N ALA A 96 14.32 12.47 -3.87
CA ALA A 96 14.88 13.58 -3.11
C ALA A 96 14.76 14.94 -3.82
N ARG A 97 14.99 14.96 -5.14
CA ARG A 97 14.89 16.18 -5.96
C ARG A 97 13.46 16.65 -6.13
N GLU A 98 12.52 15.74 -6.37
CA GLU A 98 11.09 16.07 -6.50
C GLU A 98 10.50 16.48 -5.15
N ALA A 99 10.85 15.78 -4.06
CA ALA A 99 10.45 16.16 -2.70
C ALA A 99 10.95 17.57 -2.34
N ARG A 100 12.22 17.90 -2.60
CA ARG A 100 12.74 19.26 -2.37
C ARG A 100 12.06 20.35 -3.20
N ARG A 101 11.58 20.03 -4.40
CA ARG A 101 10.89 21.00 -5.28
C ARG A 101 9.43 21.23 -4.89
N ARG A 102 8.78 20.25 -4.26
CA ARG A 102 7.33 20.24 -3.99
C ARG A 102 6.98 20.28 -2.50
N ALA A 103 7.96 20.14 -1.60
CA ALA A 103 7.72 20.17 -0.17
C ALA A 103 7.24 21.58 0.24
N PRO A 104 6.11 21.69 0.95
CA PRO A 104 5.59 22.97 1.42
C PRO A 104 6.41 23.56 2.59
N ASN A 105 7.35 22.79 3.16
CA ASN A 105 8.27 23.23 4.21
C ASN A 105 9.73 22.85 3.90
N HIS A 106 10.66 23.55 4.55
CA HIS A 106 12.11 23.35 4.44
C HIS A 106 12.75 22.93 5.77
N GLY A 107 11.94 22.47 6.71
CA GLY A 107 12.32 22.11 8.07
C GLY A 107 11.13 22.14 9.01
N GLY A 108 11.32 21.57 10.20
CA GLY A 108 10.28 21.47 11.21
C GLY A 108 10.84 20.96 12.55
N ASP A 109 10.00 21.02 13.56
CA ASP A 109 10.32 20.57 14.92
C ASP A 109 10.27 19.04 15.03
N ILE A 110 11.16 18.48 15.83
CA ILE A 110 11.14 17.08 16.22
C ILE A 110 10.51 17.02 17.61
N VAL A 111 9.36 16.37 17.75
CA VAL A 111 8.58 16.33 18.98
C VAL A 111 8.50 14.91 19.54
N ASP A 112 8.69 14.74 20.84
CA ASP A 112 8.53 13.45 21.50
C ASP A 112 7.05 13.10 21.70
N ALA A 113 6.63 11.93 21.22
CA ALA A 113 5.25 11.49 21.31
C ALA A 113 4.77 11.23 22.74
N THR A 114 5.69 11.03 23.69
CA THR A 114 5.38 10.70 25.09
C THR A 114 5.27 11.96 25.94
N THR A 115 6.24 12.88 25.81
CA THR A 115 6.27 14.11 26.62
C THR A 115 5.61 15.30 25.92
N GLY A 116 5.46 15.25 24.59
CA GLY A 116 5.02 16.39 23.78
C GLY A 116 6.08 17.48 23.64
N GLU A 117 7.29 17.24 24.15
CA GLU A 117 8.38 18.22 24.13
C GLU A 117 9.10 18.23 22.78
N THR A 118 9.51 19.41 22.33
CA THR A 118 10.41 19.56 21.19
C THR A 118 11.81 19.10 21.59
N VAL A 119 12.26 17.98 21.02
CA VAL A 119 13.58 17.36 21.27
C VAL A 119 14.63 17.79 20.25
N GLY A 120 14.24 18.53 19.21
CA GLY A 120 15.15 19.06 18.21
C GLY A 120 14.43 19.69 17.03
N SER A 121 15.16 19.99 15.96
CA SER A 121 14.60 20.45 14.68
C SER A 121 15.41 19.88 13.52
N HIS A 122 14.82 19.84 12.32
CA HIS A 122 15.48 19.35 11.11
C HIS A 122 15.33 20.33 9.95
N THR A 123 16.23 20.26 8.97
CA THR A 123 16.28 21.19 7.82
C THR A 123 15.68 20.61 6.53
N GLY A 124 14.49 20.01 6.62
CA GLY A 124 13.69 19.56 5.47
C GLY A 124 13.97 18.11 5.02
N PRO A 125 13.33 17.65 3.93
CA PRO A 125 13.30 16.23 3.58
C PRO A 125 14.67 15.70 3.14
N THR A 126 15.28 14.87 3.99
CA THR A 126 16.33 13.92 3.60
C THR A 126 15.68 12.73 2.90
N ALA A 127 16.38 12.12 1.94
CA ALA A 127 15.85 11.15 0.98
C ALA A 127 15.48 9.76 1.55
N SER A 128 15.17 9.66 2.84
CA SER A 128 15.00 8.39 3.54
C SER A 128 13.70 8.37 4.35
N PRO A 129 12.61 7.84 3.78
CA PRO A 129 11.49 7.32 4.56
C PRO A 129 11.82 5.86 4.87
N SER A 130 12.57 5.61 5.93
CA SER A 130 12.73 4.25 6.44
C SER A 130 13.00 4.30 7.93
N ALA A 131 12.23 3.50 8.66
CA ALA A 131 12.34 3.18 10.09
C ALA A 131 13.68 2.50 10.44
N SER A 132 14.78 3.11 10.02
CA SER A 132 16.15 2.64 10.20
C SER A 132 16.91 3.78 10.83
N ALA A 133 17.50 3.52 11.99
CA ALA A 133 18.43 4.42 12.64
C ALA A 133 19.56 4.81 11.67
N ALA A 134 19.50 6.00 11.07
CA ALA A 134 20.62 6.68 10.39
C ALA A 134 20.13 8.03 9.85
N GLY A 135 20.78 9.17 10.08
CA GLY A 135 22.07 9.44 10.68
C GLY A 135 22.31 10.95 10.80
N SER A 136 23.32 11.30 11.60
CA SER A 136 23.67 12.60 12.20
C SER A 136 22.73 13.08 13.30
N GLY A 137 23.00 12.62 14.52
CA GLY A 137 22.27 12.96 15.75
C GLY A 137 21.23 11.91 16.10
N SER A 138 21.66 10.80 16.69
CA SER A 138 20.73 9.95 17.45
C SER A 138 20.05 10.85 18.48
N ALA A 139 18.77 11.17 18.27
CA ALA A 139 17.92 11.69 19.34
C ALA A 139 17.71 10.53 20.31
N SER A 140 18.75 10.22 21.10
CA SER A 140 18.56 9.49 22.35
C SER A 140 17.64 10.37 23.18
N GLY A 141 16.52 9.83 23.66
CA GLY A 141 15.72 10.56 24.64
C GLY A 141 16.55 10.87 25.88
N ALA A 142 16.03 11.71 26.79
CA ALA A 142 16.68 11.97 28.08
C ALA A 142 16.96 10.67 28.88
N ASP A 143 16.27 9.58 28.54
CA ASP A 143 16.41 8.21 29.06
C ASP A 143 17.46 7.34 28.34
N GLY A 144 18.20 7.87 27.36
CA GLY A 144 19.25 7.15 26.64
C GLY A 144 18.77 6.11 25.63
N LYS A 145 17.46 5.96 25.43
CA LYS A 145 16.86 4.96 24.52
C LYS A 145 16.75 5.49 23.09
N PRO A 146 16.87 4.62 22.06
CA PRO A 146 16.71 5.01 20.66
C PRO A 146 15.27 5.45 20.38
N ARG A 147 15.12 6.59 19.71
CA ARG A 147 13.83 7.10 19.23
C ARG A 147 13.65 6.78 17.75
N PHE A 148 12.43 6.44 17.37
CA PHE A 148 12.02 6.12 16.01
C PHE A 148 11.02 7.17 15.53
N VAL A 149 11.08 7.52 14.24
CA VAL A 149 10.09 8.39 13.61
C VAL A 149 8.76 7.65 13.55
N LEU A 150 7.75 8.18 14.24
CA LEU A 150 6.40 7.65 14.30
C LEU A 150 5.50 8.31 13.24
N ASP A 151 5.68 9.60 13.01
CA ASP A 151 4.87 10.38 12.06
C ASP A 151 5.63 11.61 11.54
N ILE A 152 5.24 12.11 10.37
CA ILE A 152 5.75 13.35 9.78
C ILE A 152 4.57 14.15 9.23
N GLU A 153 4.25 15.28 9.88
CA GLU A 153 3.19 16.19 9.42
C GLU A 153 3.70 17.01 8.22
N PRO A 154 3.14 16.80 7.01
CA PRO A 154 3.69 17.39 5.79
C PRO A 154 3.53 18.90 5.71
N VAL A 155 2.61 19.54 6.43
CA VAL A 155 2.42 21.00 6.36
C VAL A 155 3.45 21.73 7.23
N SER A 156 3.44 21.47 8.55
CA SER A 156 4.39 22.11 9.48
C SER A 156 5.80 21.54 9.40
N GLY A 157 5.95 20.32 8.86
CA GLY A 157 7.22 19.60 8.87
C GLY A 157 7.50 18.95 10.23
N THR A 158 6.54 18.94 11.15
CA THR A 158 6.75 18.36 12.48
C THR A 158 7.00 16.86 12.38
N VAL A 159 8.12 16.39 12.92
CA VAL A 159 8.49 14.98 12.99
C VAL A 159 8.20 14.48 14.40
N THR A 160 7.25 13.56 14.54
CA THR A 160 6.95 12.93 15.83
C THR A 160 7.84 11.72 16.01
N VAL A 161 8.59 11.66 17.12
CA VAL A 161 9.48 10.54 17.47
C VAL A 161 9.04 9.87 18.77
N GLY A 162 9.35 8.59 18.94
CA GLY A 162 9.04 7.88 20.17
C GLY A 162 9.67 6.49 20.24
N PRO A 163 9.33 5.72 21.28
CA PRO A 163 9.89 4.39 21.49
C PRO A 163 9.32 3.39 20.47
N ARG A 164 10.03 2.27 20.26
CA ARG A 164 9.73 1.29 19.21
C ARG A 164 8.30 0.73 19.31
N GLU A 165 7.79 0.58 20.53
CA GLU A 165 6.48 0.00 20.83
C GLU A 165 5.34 0.85 20.23
N ARG A 166 5.57 2.16 20.04
CA ARG A 166 4.59 3.06 19.40
C ARG A 166 4.58 2.99 17.87
N LEU A 167 5.45 2.18 17.26
CA LEU A 167 5.41 1.91 15.81
C LEU A 167 4.26 0.97 15.41
N ALA A 168 3.73 0.21 16.38
CA ALA A 168 2.59 -0.67 16.15
C ALA A 168 1.32 0.17 15.98
N VAL A 169 0.65 0.00 14.85
CA VAL A 169 -0.63 0.62 14.50
C VAL A 169 -1.72 -0.44 14.53
N ASP A 170 -2.84 -0.12 15.17
CA ASP A 170 -4.07 -0.93 15.14
C ASP A 170 -5.21 -0.26 14.39
N HIS A 171 -5.13 1.02 14.05
CA HIS A 171 -6.18 1.71 13.30
C HIS A 171 -5.62 2.47 12.10
N VAL A 172 -6.26 2.29 10.96
CA VAL A 172 -5.92 2.97 9.71
C VAL A 172 -7.17 3.66 9.17
N ALA A 173 -7.07 4.97 8.91
CA ALA A 173 -8.11 5.74 8.25
C ALA A 173 -7.80 5.83 6.75
N GLY A 174 -8.73 5.35 5.92
CA GLY A 174 -8.68 5.37 4.47
C GLY A 174 -9.61 6.44 3.88
N THR A 175 -9.21 7.00 2.75
CA THR A 175 -9.99 7.94 1.95
C THR A 175 -10.03 7.52 0.49
N ARG A 176 -10.95 8.10 -0.29
CA ARG A 176 -11.12 7.82 -1.73
C ARG A 176 -11.28 6.31 -2.01
N PRO A 177 -12.19 5.62 -1.30
CA PRO A 177 -12.37 4.19 -1.49
C PRO A 177 -12.78 3.86 -2.91
N ARG A 178 -12.36 2.69 -3.36
CA ARG A 178 -12.68 2.12 -4.67
C ARG A 178 -13.15 0.69 -4.44
N TRP A 179 -14.33 0.37 -4.95
CA TRP A 179 -14.97 -0.92 -4.69
C TRP A 179 -15.03 -1.80 -5.93
N CYS A 180 -14.82 -3.08 -5.71
CA CYS A 180 -14.93 -4.12 -6.71
C CYS A 180 -16.33 -4.74 -6.67
N GLY A 181 -17.32 -3.96 -7.13
CA GLY A 181 -18.73 -4.34 -7.09
C GLY A 181 -19.51 -3.48 -6.10
N THR A 182 -20.46 -4.10 -5.39
CA THR A 182 -21.29 -3.45 -4.37
C THR A 182 -20.43 -2.91 -3.23
N VAL A 183 -20.74 -1.70 -2.77
CA VAL A 183 -20.08 -1.08 -1.62
C VAL A 183 -20.50 -1.84 -0.36
N PRO A 184 -19.57 -2.44 0.39
CA PRO A 184 -19.89 -3.07 1.67
C PRO A 184 -20.07 -1.99 2.74
N GLU A 185 -20.98 -2.20 3.70
CA GLU A 185 -21.01 -1.38 4.93
C GLU A 185 -19.90 -1.81 5.89
N ARG A 186 -19.68 -3.12 5.99
CA ARG A 186 -18.68 -3.75 6.84
C ARG A 186 -18.07 -4.97 6.16
N VAL A 187 -16.77 -5.18 6.35
CA VAL A 187 -16.05 -6.39 5.93
C VAL A 187 -15.22 -6.91 7.11
N ASP A 188 -15.48 -8.15 7.52
CA ASP A 188 -14.60 -8.90 8.42
C ASP A 188 -13.68 -9.76 7.55
N GLY A 189 -12.41 -9.37 7.42
CA GLY A 189 -11.52 -9.97 6.43
C GLY A 189 -10.05 -9.66 6.67
N THR A 190 -9.30 -9.46 5.59
CA THR A 190 -7.89 -9.09 5.64
C THR A 190 -7.62 -7.82 4.86
N VAL A 191 -6.57 -7.11 5.26
CA VAL A 191 -6.05 -5.95 4.53
C VAL A 191 -4.58 -6.12 4.25
N GLN A 192 -4.17 -5.66 3.06
CA GLN A 192 -2.77 -5.55 2.70
C GLN A 192 -2.42 -4.07 2.52
N LEU A 193 -1.40 -3.61 3.24
CA LEU A 193 -1.08 -2.18 3.40
C LEU A 193 0.12 -1.73 2.53
N ARG A 194 0.78 -2.68 1.86
CA ARG A 194 1.89 -2.46 0.91
C ARG A 194 2.05 -3.66 -0.02
N ALA A 195 2.59 -3.45 -1.22
CA ALA A 195 2.66 -4.46 -2.29
C ALA A 195 3.35 -5.78 -1.92
N HIS A 196 4.41 -5.72 -1.11
CA HIS A 196 5.12 -6.90 -0.62
C HIS A 196 4.92 -7.10 0.89
N GLY A 197 3.81 -6.58 1.42
CA GLY A 197 3.44 -6.73 2.82
C GLY A 197 2.66 -8.01 3.04
N ARG A 198 2.70 -8.52 4.27
CA ARG A 198 1.76 -9.55 4.72
C ARG A 198 0.34 -9.00 4.78
N GLU A 199 -0.62 -9.91 4.79
CA GLU A 199 -2.00 -9.59 5.15
C GLU A 199 -2.11 -9.40 6.65
N HIS A 200 -3.01 -8.51 7.05
CA HIS A 200 -3.39 -8.28 8.42
C HIS A 200 -4.88 -8.57 8.58
N ARG A 201 -5.28 -9.30 9.61
CA ARG A 201 -6.71 -9.49 9.88
C ARG A 201 -7.29 -8.16 10.32
N ALA A 202 -8.45 -7.82 9.78
CA ALA A 202 -9.03 -6.52 10.03
C ALA A 202 -10.55 -6.54 9.92
N VAL A 203 -11.11 -5.61 10.67
CA VAL A 203 -12.49 -5.17 10.53
C VAL A 203 -12.47 -3.87 9.75
N VAL A 204 -13.20 -3.84 8.65
CA VAL A 204 -13.30 -2.66 7.79
C VAL A 204 -14.73 -2.13 7.81
N THR A 205 -14.90 -0.86 8.15
CA THR A 205 -16.20 -0.17 8.13
C THR A 205 -16.15 0.97 7.12
N VAL A 206 -17.23 1.13 6.34
CA VAL A 206 -17.30 2.10 5.25
C VAL A 206 -18.37 3.14 5.57
N GLU A 207 -17.97 4.41 5.53
CA GLU A 207 -18.85 5.55 5.79
C GLU A 207 -18.68 6.56 4.65
N GLY A 208 -19.49 6.44 3.61
CA GLY A 208 -19.43 7.30 2.43
C GLY A 208 -18.08 7.21 1.71
N ASP A 209 -17.27 8.27 1.78
CA ASP A 209 -15.95 8.37 1.16
C ASP A 209 -14.79 8.05 2.12
N ARG A 210 -15.11 7.55 3.33
CA ARG A 210 -14.16 7.15 4.36
C ARG A 210 -14.23 5.66 4.64
N VAL A 211 -13.07 5.13 5.01
CA VAL A 211 -12.93 3.74 5.44
C VAL A 211 -12.18 3.72 6.76
N ALA A 212 -12.78 3.11 7.78
CA ALA A 212 -12.12 2.81 9.03
C ALA A 212 -11.66 1.36 9.00
N ILE A 213 -10.36 1.13 9.23
CA ILE A 213 -9.76 -0.20 9.27
C ILE A 213 -9.21 -0.41 10.67
N GLU A 214 -9.80 -1.33 11.40
CA GLU A 214 -9.31 -1.82 12.69
C GLU A 214 -8.53 -3.11 12.45
N LEU A 215 -7.22 -3.09 12.73
CA LEU A 215 -6.33 -4.21 12.59
C LEU A 215 -6.37 -5.07 13.85
N LEU A 216 -6.77 -6.33 13.70
CA LEU A 216 -6.79 -7.32 14.77
C LEU A 216 -5.38 -7.87 15.08
N ASP A 217 -4.44 -7.70 14.15
CA ASP A 217 -3.01 -7.90 14.37
C ASP A 217 -2.24 -6.63 13.95
N PRO A 218 -1.58 -5.94 14.91
CA PRO A 218 -0.93 -4.68 14.63
C PRO A 218 0.10 -4.74 13.50
N ALA A 219 0.21 -3.63 12.78
CA ALA A 219 1.13 -3.44 11.68
C ALA A 219 2.13 -2.32 11.98
N GLU A 220 3.35 -2.46 11.48
CA GLU A 220 4.41 -1.44 11.57
C GLU A 220 4.71 -0.85 10.19
N GLY A 221 5.17 0.41 10.18
CA GLY A 221 5.72 1.05 8.98
C GLY A 221 4.67 1.33 7.91
N ILE A 222 3.47 1.74 8.32
CA ILE A 222 2.40 2.16 7.43
C ILE A 222 2.61 3.64 7.07
N ALA A 223 2.71 3.95 5.78
CA ALA A 223 2.89 5.33 5.33
C ALA A 223 1.59 5.89 4.73
N PRO A 224 1.16 7.11 5.13
CA PRO A 224 0.12 7.84 4.43
C PRO A 224 0.44 7.99 2.93
N GLY A 225 -0.61 7.93 2.11
CA GLY A 225 -0.53 7.96 0.64
C GLY A 225 -0.36 6.58 -0.02
N GLN A 226 -0.04 5.53 0.75
CA GLN A 226 -0.13 4.16 0.24
C GLN A 226 -1.58 3.69 0.13
N ALA A 227 -1.79 2.56 -0.55
CA ALA A 227 -3.10 1.94 -0.64
C ALA A 227 -3.27 0.85 0.43
N ALA A 228 -4.45 0.81 1.03
CA ALA A 228 -4.93 -0.36 1.76
C ALA A 228 -5.86 -1.13 0.83
N VAL A 229 -5.51 -2.37 0.48
CA VAL A 229 -6.37 -3.25 -0.32
C VAL A 229 -7.08 -4.21 0.63
N ILE A 230 -8.39 -4.32 0.49
CA ILE A 230 -9.30 -5.06 1.35
C ILE A 230 -9.66 -6.38 0.67
N TYR A 231 -9.57 -7.47 1.42
CA TYR A 231 -9.80 -8.83 0.96
C TYR A 231 -10.83 -9.54 1.82
N ASP A 232 -11.62 -10.38 1.15
CA ASP A 232 -12.55 -11.34 1.74
C ASP A 232 -12.12 -12.73 1.25
N GLY A 233 -11.38 -13.45 2.10
CA GLY A 233 -10.63 -14.63 1.70
C GLY A 233 -9.64 -14.30 0.57
N THR A 234 -9.90 -14.81 -0.64
CA THR A 234 -9.07 -14.50 -1.81
C THR A 234 -9.60 -13.34 -2.65
N ARG A 235 -10.86 -12.92 -2.43
CA ARG A 235 -11.55 -11.90 -3.24
C ARG A 235 -11.06 -10.51 -2.87
N VAL A 236 -10.74 -9.69 -3.86
CA VAL A 236 -10.45 -8.26 -3.68
C VAL A 236 -11.78 -7.52 -3.59
N VAL A 237 -12.10 -7.00 -2.41
CA VAL A 237 -13.34 -6.25 -2.17
C VAL A 237 -13.20 -4.81 -2.64
N GLY A 238 -12.04 -4.21 -2.38
CA GLY A 238 -11.79 -2.81 -2.71
C GLY A 238 -10.44 -2.32 -2.23
N SER A 239 -10.23 -1.01 -2.34
CA SER A 239 -9.05 -0.35 -1.80
C SER A 239 -9.36 1.07 -1.35
N ALA A 240 -8.54 1.61 -0.46
CA ALA A 240 -8.58 3.01 -0.05
C ALA A 240 -7.17 3.59 0.02
N THR A 241 -7.03 4.91 -0.12
CA THR A 241 -5.76 5.60 0.14
C THR A 241 -5.63 5.86 1.63
N ILE A 242 -4.56 5.36 2.24
CA ILE A 242 -4.24 5.56 3.66
C ILE A 242 -4.03 7.06 3.89
N ALA A 243 -4.86 7.65 4.74
CA ALA A 243 -4.82 9.08 5.07
C ALA A 243 -4.16 9.31 6.43
N ALA A 244 -4.46 8.46 7.42
CA ALA A 244 -3.89 8.56 8.75
C ALA A 244 -3.81 7.18 9.41
N THR A 245 -2.97 7.07 10.43
CA THR A 245 -2.81 5.88 11.26
C THR A 245 -2.86 6.29 12.73
N ARG A 246 -3.32 5.37 13.58
CA ARG A 246 -3.31 5.57 15.03
C ARG A 246 -2.57 4.41 15.69
N PRO A 247 -1.54 4.70 16.51
CA PRO A 247 -0.81 3.66 17.23
C PRO A 247 -1.71 2.86 18.17
N VAL A 248 -1.29 1.62 18.43
CA VAL A 248 -1.84 0.82 19.53
C VAL A 248 -1.79 1.65 20.80
N GLY A 249 -2.91 1.75 21.49
CA GLY A 249 -2.97 2.41 22.79
C GLY A 249 -2.06 1.68 23.76
N VAL A 250 -0.86 2.22 24.00
CA VAL A 250 -0.01 1.73 25.09
C VAL A 250 -0.72 2.18 26.36
N GLY A 251 -1.28 1.22 27.10
CA GLY A 251 -1.87 1.46 28.42
C GLY A 251 -0.92 2.32 29.25
N ARG A 252 -1.47 3.36 29.86
CA ARG A 252 -0.76 4.27 30.76
C ARG A 252 -0.09 3.52 31.90
#